data_AF-A0A819QDH9-F1
#
_entry.id   AF-A0A819QDH9-F1
#
_cell.length_a   1.000
_cell.length_b   1.000
_cell.length_c   1.000
_cell.angle_alpha   90.00
_cell.angle_beta   90.00
_cell.angle_gamma   90.00
#
_symmetry.space_group_name_H-M   'P 1'
#
loop_
_entity.id
_entity.type
_entity.pdbx_description
1 polymer ?
#
loop_
_entity_poly.entity_id
_entity_poly.type
_entity_poly.pdbx_seq_one_letter_code
_entity_poly.pdbx_strand_id
1 'polypeptide(L)'
;IYANSKLSLFSLRINCTFHIIDLISVKKYSPELIQLLLKNILNLCQNKKLKPITPIKEFDASQIQQAFFTYSQATHIGKFVIKIVESNERLTIESNQNK
;
A
#
# COMPACT_ATOMS: atom_id res chain seq x y z
N ILE A 1 -10.16 9.58 4.34
CA ILE A 1 -9.84 10.08 5.70
C ILE A 1 -9.59 11.59 5.75
N TYR A 2 -8.92 12.19 4.76
CA TYR A 2 -8.67 13.65 4.76
C TYR A 2 -9.87 14.51 4.35
N ALA A 3 -10.94 13.90 3.85
CA ALA A 3 -12.18 14.61 3.57
C ALA A 3 -12.91 14.92 4.88
N ASN A 4 -13.32 16.17 5.07
CA ASN A 4 -14.09 16.62 6.23
C ASN A 4 -15.59 16.25 6.11
N SER A 5 -15.86 14.94 5.96
CA SER A 5 -17.22 14.42 5.88
C SER A 5 -17.84 14.26 7.27
N LYS A 6 -19.15 14.53 7.41
CA LYS A 6 -19.88 14.34 8.67
C LYS A 6 -19.87 12.86 9.10
N LEU A 7 -19.60 12.61 10.38
CA LEU A 7 -19.72 11.29 11.01
C LEU A 7 -20.92 11.31 11.97
N SER A 8 -21.84 10.35 11.83
CA SER A 8 -23.00 10.26 12.73
C SER A 8 -22.60 9.73 14.09
N LEU A 9 -22.87 10.50 15.15
CA LEU A 9 -22.61 10.10 16.54
C LEU A 9 -23.64 9.10 17.07
N PHE A 10 -24.78 8.95 16.39
CA PHE A 10 -25.82 8.00 16.81
C PHE A 10 -25.28 6.58 16.88
N SER A 11 -24.38 6.18 15.98
CA SER A 11 -23.76 4.85 15.99
C SER A 11 -22.87 4.61 17.21
N LEU A 12 -22.37 5.67 17.88
CA LEU A 12 -21.51 5.57 19.08
C LEU A 12 -22.31 5.31 20.37
N ARG A 13 -23.64 5.42 20.33
CA ARG A 13 -24.52 5.23 21.52
C ARG A 13 -24.45 3.84 22.14
N ILE A 14 -23.96 2.85 21.39
CA ILE A 14 -23.81 1.45 21.83
C ILE A 14 -22.43 1.19 22.44
N ASN A 15 -21.78 2.22 22.99
CA ASN A 15 -20.44 2.15 23.56
C ASN A 15 -19.40 1.58 22.58
N CYS A 16 -19.50 1.94 21.30
CA CYS A 16 -18.52 1.56 20.29
C CYS A 16 -17.46 2.65 20.14
N THR A 17 -16.24 2.25 19.76
CA THR A 17 -15.11 3.17 19.56
C THR A 17 -14.81 3.31 18.07
N PHE A 18 -14.52 4.53 17.63
CA PHE A 18 -14.08 4.83 16.28
C PHE A 18 -12.58 5.13 16.27
N HIS A 19 -11.82 4.37 15.47
CA HIS A 19 -10.38 4.54 15.33
C HIS A 19 -10.03 4.98 13.90
N ILE A 20 -9.22 6.03 13.78
CA ILE A 20 -8.59 6.44 12.52
C ILE A 20 -7.15 5.92 12.55
N ILE A 21 -6.76 5.17 11.52
CA ILE A 21 -5.42 4.60 11.41
C ILE A 21 -4.71 5.24 10.22
N ASP A 22 -3.64 5.98 10.49
CA ASP A 22 -2.71 6.52 9.49
C ASP A 22 -1.28 6.06 9.81
N LEU A 23 -0.79 5.11 9.03
CA LEU A 23 0.52 4.51 9.25
C LEU A 23 1.68 5.48 8.96
N ILE A 24 1.47 6.50 8.12
CA ILE A 24 2.49 7.50 7.80
C ILE A 24 2.75 8.37 9.04
N SER A 25 1.68 8.87 9.65
CA SER A 25 1.76 9.62 10.90
C SER A 25 2.32 8.78 12.04
N VAL A 26 1.89 7.52 12.18
CA VAL A 26 2.44 6.60 13.19
C VAL A 26 3.95 6.42 13.02
N LYS A 27 4.44 6.24 11.79
CA LYS A 27 5.90 6.15 11.54
C LYS A 27 6.65 7.41 11.98
N LYS A 28 6.07 8.59 11.77
CA LYS A 28 6.70 9.87 12.12
C LYS A 28 6.70 10.14 13.63
N TYR A 29 5.59 9.88 14.31
CA TYR A 29 5.37 10.31 15.71
C TYR A 29 5.50 9.17 16.73
N SER A 30 5.49 7.91 16.29
CA SER A 30 5.58 6.74 17.18
C SER A 30 6.42 5.62 16.53
N PRO A 31 7.71 5.88 16.26
CA PRO A 31 8.60 4.91 15.60
C PRO A 31 8.74 3.60 16.38
N GLU A 32 8.69 3.65 17.72
CA GLU A 32 8.71 2.45 18.58
C GLU A 32 7.52 1.52 18.30
N LEU A 33 6.34 2.09 18.03
CA LEU A 33 5.17 1.30 17.65
C LEU A 33 5.37 0.62 16.30
N ILE A 34 5.96 1.30 15.31
CA ILE A 34 6.32 0.65 14.02
C ILE A 34 7.30 -0.49 14.24
N GLN A 35 8.33 -0.29 15.08
CA GLN A 35 9.30 -1.33 15.38
C GLN A 35 8.62 -2.55 16.01
N LEU A 36 7.72 -2.34 16.98
CA LEU A 36 6.94 -3.40 17.61
C LEU A 36 6.05 -4.13 16.57
N LEU A 37 5.34 -3.39 15.72
CA LEU A 37 4.49 -3.95 14.68
C LEU A 37 5.30 -4.79 13.67
N LEU A 38 6.47 -4.32 13.25
CA LEU A 38 7.36 -5.08 12.36
C LEU A 38 7.88 -6.34 13.04
N LYS A 39 8.27 -6.28 14.32
CA LYS A 39 8.66 -7.46 15.10
C LYS A 39 7.54 -8.50 15.18
N ASN A 40 6.30 -8.06 15.37
CA ASN A 40 5.13 -8.93 15.40
C ASN A 40 4.89 -9.57 14.02
N ILE A 41 5.01 -8.81 12.92
CA ILE A 41 4.92 -9.34 11.56
C ILE A 41 5.98 -10.42 11.31
N LEU A 42 7.23 -10.19 11.71
CA LEU A 42 8.31 -11.17 11.57
C LEU A 42 8.00 -12.47 12.34
N ASN A 43 7.49 -12.36 13.57
CA ASN A 43 7.08 -13.52 14.35
C ASN A 43 5.95 -14.31 13.66
N LEU A 44 4.97 -13.62 13.07
CA LEU A 44 3.90 -14.28 12.30
C LEU A 44 4.43 -14.96 11.03
N CYS A 45 5.41 -14.36 10.35
CA CYS A 45 6.09 -14.97 9.20
C CYS A 45 6.86 -16.23 9.62
N GLN A 46 7.65 -16.17 10.70
CA GLN A 46 8.41 -17.31 11.24
C GLN A 46 7.49 -18.48 11.61
N ASN A 47 6.33 -18.17 12.20
CA ASN A 47 5.32 -19.17 12.55
C ASN A 47 4.43 -19.59 11.37
N LYS A 48 4.75 -19.18 10.14
CA LYS A 48 4.00 -19.48 8.90
C LYS A 48 2.51 -19.11 8.99
N LYS A 49 2.16 -18.12 9.83
CA LYS A 49 0.80 -17.59 9.98
C LYS A 49 0.47 -16.56 8.90
N LEU A 50 1.49 -15.88 8.38
CA LEU A 50 1.39 -15.07 7.17
C LEU A 50 1.86 -15.88 5.97
N LYS A 51 1.07 -15.85 4.89
CA LYS A 51 1.41 -16.41 3.59
C LYS A 51 1.48 -15.26 2.58
N PRO A 52 2.29 -15.38 1.51
CA PRO A 52 2.24 -14.44 0.40
C PRO A 52 0.81 -14.28 -0.11
N ILE A 53 0.43 -13.05 -0.41
CA ILE A 53 -0.87 -12.75 -1.00
C ILE A 53 -0.95 -13.32 -2.41
N THR A 54 -2.09 -13.92 -2.76
CA THR A 54 -2.38 -14.40 -4.12
C THR A 54 -3.77 -13.89 -4.56
N PRO A 55 -3.94 -13.50 -5.83
CA PRO A 55 -2.95 -13.50 -6.90
C PRO A 55 -1.97 -12.31 -6.82
N ILE A 56 -0.78 -12.49 -7.42
CA ILE A 56 0.18 -11.40 -7.67
C ILE A 56 0.09 -11.08 -9.15
N LYS A 57 -0.14 -9.81 -9.48
CA LYS A 57 -0.07 -9.32 -10.86
C LYS A 57 1.22 -8.53 -11.03
N GLU A 58 2.13 -9.09 -11.82
CA GLU A 58 3.45 -8.52 -12.06
C GLU A 58 3.48 -7.74 -13.38
N PHE A 59 4.18 -6.62 -13.38
CA PHE A 59 4.48 -5.80 -14.56
C PHE A 59 5.97 -5.52 -14.59
N ASP A 60 6.57 -5.48 -15.77
CA ASP A 60 7.95 -4.98 -15.91
C ASP A 60 7.99 -3.46 -15.69
N ALA A 61 9.14 -2.93 -15.24
CA ALA A 61 9.34 -1.49 -15.09
C ALA A 61 9.09 -0.71 -16.40
N SER A 62 9.40 -1.30 -17.56
CA SER A 62 9.07 -0.73 -18.87
C SER A 62 7.57 -0.53 -19.11
N GLN A 63 6.71 -1.25 -18.38
CA GLN A 63 5.25 -1.22 -18.51
C GLN A 63 4.59 -0.40 -17.39
N ILE A 64 5.33 0.48 -16.71
CA ILE A 64 4.84 1.23 -15.55
C ILE A 64 3.55 2.01 -15.83
N GLN A 65 3.42 2.62 -17.00
CA GLN A 65 2.21 3.34 -17.39
C GLN A 65 0.99 2.41 -17.49
N GLN A 66 1.15 1.23 -18.11
CA GLN A 66 0.11 0.22 -18.21
C GLN A 66 -0.23 -0.36 -16.83
N ALA A 67 0.76 -0.52 -15.96
CA ALA A 67 0.57 -0.99 -14.59
C ALA A 67 -0.32 -0.01 -13.80
N PHE A 68 -0.03 1.29 -13.83
CA PHE A 68 -0.84 2.30 -13.16
C PHE A 68 -2.23 2.48 -13.79
N PHE A 69 -2.34 2.41 -15.12
CA PHE A 69 -3.65 2.45 -15.79
C PHE A 69 -4.52 1.25 -15.40
N THR A 70 -3.94 0.05 -15.32
CA THR A 70 -4.67 -1.14 -14.86
C THR A 70 -5.04 -1.03 -13.37
N TYR A 71 -4.15 -0.47 -12.56
CA TYR A 71 -4.38 -0.26 -11.13
C TYR A 71 -5.54 0.71 -10.86
N SER A 72 -5.63 1.81 -11.62
CA SER A 72 -6.65 2.85 -11.44
C SER A 72 -8.07 2.39 -11.74
N GLN A 73 -8.24 1.34 -12.55
CA GLN A 73 -9.54 0.71 -12.80
C GLN A 73 -10.12 0.03 -11.56
N ALA A 74 -9.32 -0.20 -10.50
CA ALA A 74 -9.74 -0.81 -9.24
C ALA A 74 -10.41 -2.19 -9.36
N THR A 75 -10.20 -2.90 -10.47
CA THR A 75 -10.75 -4.24 -10.76
C THR A 75 -9.86 -5.38 -10.30
N HIS A 76 -8.75 -5.07 -9.61
CA HIS A 76 -7.75 -6.07 -9.27
C HIS A 76 -7.95 -6.72 -7.91
N ILE A 77 -7.55 -7.99 -7.83
CA ILE A 77 -7.49 -8.76 -6.60
C ILE A 77 -6.02 -9.01 -6.27
N GLY A 78 -5.66 -8.90 -4.99
CA GLY A 78 -4.31 -9.22 -4.51
C GLY A 78 -3.33 -8.05 -4.66
N LYS A 79 -2.08 -8.33 -5.05
CA LYS A 79 -0.99 -7.35 -5.06
C LYS A 79 -0.48 -7.07 -6.46
N PHE A 80 -0.31 -5.79 -6.75
CA PHE A 80 0.40 -5.29 -7.94
C PHE A 80 1.87 -5.13 -7.61
N VAL A 81 2.72 -5.73 -8.43
CA VAL A 81 4.17 -5.70 -8.27
C VAL A 81 4.78 -5.19 -9.56
N ILE A 82 5.64 -4.18 -9.44
CA ILE A 82 6.49 -3.72 -10.54
C ILE A 82 7.84 -4.36 -10.34
N LYS A 83 8.23 -5.21 -11.30
CA LYS A 83 9.55 -5.83 -11.32
C LYS A 83 10.54 -4.83 -11.88
N ILE A 84 11.38 -4.30 -11.00
CA ILE A 84 12.53 -3.49 -11.38
C ILE A 84 13.70 -4.46 -11.54
N VAL A 85 14.12 -4.70 -12.77
CA VAL A 85 15.35 -5.46 -13.04
C VAL A 85 16.51 -4.50 -12.80
N GLU A 86 17.50 -4.87 -11.98
CA GLU A 86 18.76 -4.15 -11.89
C GLU A 86 19.54 -4.35 -13.22
N SER A 87 19.17 -3.59 -14.25
CA SER A 87 20.11 -3.24 -15.30
C SER A 87 20.82 -1.96 -14.87
N ASN A 88 22.15 -1.91 -14.98
CA ASN A 88 22.98 -0.73 -14.72
C ASN A 88 22.69 0.47 -15.63
N GLU A 89 21.56 0.47 -16.36
CA GLU A 89 21.18 1.48 -17.32
C GLU A 89 20.04 2.32 -16.76
N ARG A 90 20.34 3.61 -16.56
CA ARG A 90 19.38 4.61 -16.12
C ARG A 90 18.17 4.60 -17.06
N LEU A 91 16.99 4.30 -16.53
CA LEU A 91 15.72 4.49 -17.21
C LEU A 91 15.48 6.00 -17.37
N THR A 92 15.93 6.58 -18.49
CA THR A 92 15.56 7.93 -18.90
C THR A 92 14.12 7.93 -19.37
N ILE A 93 13.25 8.63 -18.65
CA ILE A 93 11.89 8.91 -19.12
C ILE A 93 12.04 9.93 -20.26
N GLU A 94 11.96 9.46 -21.51
CA GLU A 94 11.84 10.35 -22.65
C GLU A 94 10.49 11.07 -22.57
N SER A 95 10.57 12.37 -22.31
CA SER A 95 9.43 13.28 -22.33
C SER A 95 9.02 13.46 -23.79
N ASN A 96 8.02 12.70 -24.23
CA ASN A 96 7.35 12.94 -25.50
C ASN A 96 6.62 14.31 -25.45
N GLN A 97 7.33 15.37 -25.85
CA GLN A 97 6.73 16.59 -26.37
C GLN A 97 6.39 16.35 -27.85
N ASN A 98 5.10 16.17 -28.14
CA ASN A 98 4.46 16.30 -29.45
C ASN A 98 2.96 16.45 -29.11
N LYS A 99 2.24 17.53 -29.38
CA LYS A 99 2.31 18.61 -30.37
C LYS A 99 1.52 19.81 -29.83
#